data_AF-A0A943C311-F1
#
_entry.id   AF-A0A943C311-F1
#
_cell.length_a   1.000
_cell.length_b   1.000
_cell.length_c   1.000
_cell.angle_alpha   90.00
_cell.angle_beta   90.00
_cell.angle_gamma   90.00
#
_symmetry.space_group_name_H-M   'P 1'
#
loop_
_entity.id
_entity.type
_entity.pdbx_description
1 polymer ?
#
loop_
_entity_poly.entity_id
_entity_poly.type
_entity_poly.pdbx_seq_one_letter_code
_entity_poly.pdbx_strand_id
1 'polypeptide(L)'
;MTNLEKYNKILKRNLQATDEDLNDDVLVYNRFKRWESVRHVDMVADLEEAFGVFFETLDITSFSTYSKGIEILEKLGVDMSK
;
A
#
# COMPACT_ATOMS: atom_id res chain seq x y z
N MET A 1 4.52 -16.26 -4.43
CA MET A 1 4.84 -15.03 -3.68
C MET A 1 3.84 -14.93 -2.55
N THR A 2 4.28 -14.57 -1.35
CA THR A 2 3.38 -14.31 -0.22
C THR A 2 2.56 -13.03 -0.48
N ASN A 3 1.47 -12.83 0.26
CA ASN A 3 0.69 -11.60 0.14
C ASN A 3 1.52 -10.36 0.48
N LEU A 4 2.44 -10.47 1.45
CA LEU A 4 3.38 -9.41 1.78
C LEU A 4 4.35 -9.12 0.62
N GLU A 5 4.91 -10.15 -0.03
CA GLU A 5 5.77 -9.94 -1.21
C GLU A 5 5.02 -9.27 -2.37
N LYS A 6 3.74 -9.61 -2.54
CA LYS A 6 2.87 -9.00 -3.55
C LYS A 6 2.62 -7.52 -3.26
N TYR A 7 2.26 -7.20 -2.01
CA TYR A 7 2.07 -5.84 -1.52
C TYR A 7 3.32 -5.00 -1.74
N ASN A 8 4.48 -5.49 -1.30
CA ASN A 8 5.77 -4.82 -1.44
C ASN A 8 6.10 -4.55 -2.91
N LYS A 9 5.82 -5.50 -3.80
CA LYS A 9 6.06 -5.32 -5.24
C LYS A 9 5.21 -4.18 -5.82
N ILE A 10 3.95 -4.04 -5.41
CA ILE A 10 3.04 -2.99 -5.88
C ILE A 10 3.50 -1.62 -5.38
N LEU A 11 3.85 -1.50 -4.09
CA LEU A 11 4.37 -0.25 -3.52
C LEU A 11 5.68 0.18 -4.19
N LYS A 12 6.64 -0.74 -4.34
CA LYS A 12 7.91 -0.46 -5.02
C LYS A 12 7.71 -0.02 -6.46
N ARG A 13 6.79 -0.66 -7.19
CA ARG A 13 6.48 -0.29 -8.59
C ARG A 13 5.89 1.12 -8.68
N ASN A 14 4.84 1.39 -7.91
CA ASN A 14 4.10 2.65 -8.02
C ASN A 14 4.88 3.85 -7.49
N LEU A 15 5.58 3.65 -6.38
CA LEU A 15 6.28 4.72 -5.67
C LEU A 15 7.77 4.79 -6.03
N GLN A 16 8.29 3.88 -6.86
CA GLN A 16 9.73 3.74 -7.13
C GLN A 16 10.55 3.57 -5.84
N ALA A 17 9.96 2.89 -4.87
CA ALA A 17 10.56 2.62 -3.57
C ALA A 17 11.49 1.40 -3.64
N THR A 18 12.43 1.33 -2.70
CA THR A 18 13.36 0.23 -2.48
C THR A 18 12.93 -0.58 -1.26
N ASP A 19 13.59 -1.72 -1.00
CA ASP A 19 13.28 -2.53 0.19
C ASP A 19 13.59 -1.80 1.50
N GLU A 20 14.55 -0.87 1.50
CA GLU A 20 14.88 -0.04 2.67
C GLU A 20 13.81 1.00 2.99
N ASP A 21 12.99 1.38 2.00
CA ASP A 21 11.91 2.35 2.17
C ASP A 21 10.64 1.73 2.78
N LEU A 22 10.52 0.40 2.81
CA LEU A 22 9.30 -0.35 3.21
C LEU A 22 9.08 -0.36 4.74
N ASN A 23 8.96 0.83 5.33
CA ASN A 23 8.69 1.04 6.74
C ASN A 23 7.98 2.39 6.96
N ASP A 24 7.46 2.59 8.16
CA ASP A 24 6.66 3.78 8.51
C ASP A 24 7.48 5.05 8.72
N ASP A 25 8.80 4.96 8.86
CA ASP A 25 9.66 6.14 8.99
C ASP A 25 9.92 6.80 7.62
N VAL A 26 9.89 6.02 6.55
CA VAL A 26 10.21 6.47 5.19
C VAL A 26 8.98 6.57 4.29
N LEU A 27 8.21 5.49 4.16
CA LEU A 27 7.04 5.44 3.30
C LEU A 27 5.83 6.04 4.03
N VAL A 28 5.75 7.37 3.93
CA VAL A 28 4.62 8.15 4.46
C VAL A 28 4.05 9.04 3.37
N TYR A 29 2.72 9.01 3.21
CA TYR A 29 1.98 9.84 2.27
C TYR A 29 2.30 11.34 2.47
N ASN A 30 2.48 12.07 1.36
CA ASN A 30 2.90 13.48 1.33
C ASN A 30 4.26 13.81 1.97
N ARG A 31 5.01 12.82 2.48
CA ARG A 31 6.39 12.99 2.94
C ARG A 31 7.38 12.28 2.02
N PHE A 32 7.04 11.07 1.55
CA PHE A 32 7.83 10.38 0.55
C PHE A 32 7.67 11.06 -0.81
N LYS A 33 8.77 11.50 -1.41
CA LYS A 33 8.79 12.36 -2.62
C LYS A 33 7.92 11.86 -3.78
N ARG A 34 7.77 10.53 -3.92
CA ARG A 34 7.01 9.90 -5.00
C ARG A 34 5.58 9.52 -4.59
N TRP A 35 5.22 9.66 -3.33
CA TRP A 35 3.90 9.31 -2.82
C TRP A 35 3.05 10.58 -2.66
N GLU A 36 2.37 10.92 -3.74
CA GLU A 36 1.42 12.04 -3.86
C GLU A 36 0.04 11.53 -4.27
N SER A 37 -0.95 12.43 -4.37
CA SER A 37 -2.37 12.09 -4.54
C SER A 37 -2.70 11.20 -5.76
N VAL A 38 -2.10 11.43 -6.93
CA VAL A 38 -2.33 10.61 -8.13
C VAL A 38 -1.73 9.22 -7.95
N ARG A 39 -0.46 9.14 -7.55
CA ARG A 39 0.20 7.85 -7.24
C ARG A 39 -0.53 7.06 -6.16
N HIS A 40 -1.12 7.74 -5.19
CA HIS A 40 -1.86 7.11 -4.11
C HIS A 40 -3.08 6.37 -4.65
N VAL A 41 -3.87 7.02 -5.51
CA VAL A 41 -5.06 6.41 -6.12
C VAL A 41 -4.68 5.28 -7.08
N ASP A 42 -3.65 5.47 -7.91
CA ASP A 42 -3.17 4.42 -8.82
C ASP A 42 -2.69 3.17 -8.04
N MET A 43 -1.93 3.40 -6.96
CA MET A 43 -1.45 2.31 -6.09
C MET A 43 -2.62 1.57 -5.44
N VAL A 44 -3.66 2.26 -4.98
CA VAL A 44 -4.84 1.60 -4.41
C VAL A 44 -5.56 0.77 -5.46
N ALA A 45 -5.78 1.29 -6.66
CA ALA A 45 -6.43 0.54 -7.75
C ALA A 45 -5.68 -0.76 -8.07
N ASP A 46 -4.34 -0.70 -8.10
CA ASP A 46 -3.51 -1.89 -8.30
C ASP A 46 -3.62 -2.90 -7.14
N LEU A 47 -3.80 -2.41 -5.90
CA LEU A 47 -4.00 -3.27 -4.73
C LEU A 47 -5.39 -3.92 -4.76
N GLU A 48 -6.43 -3.18 -5.13
CA GLU A 48 -7.78 -3.71 -5.33
C GLU A 48 -7.80 -4.83 -6.36
N GLU A 49 -7.21 -4.60 -7.54
CA GLU A 49 -7.08 -5.62 -8.59
C GLU A 49 -6.27 -6.82 -8.11
N ALA A 50 -5.13 -6.56 -7.45
CA ALA A 50 -4.25 -7.62 -6.97
C ALA A 50 -4.93 -8.50 -5.93
N PHE A 51 -5.61 -7.93 -4.95
CA PHE A 51 -6.15 -8.67 -3.82
C PHE A 51 -7.63 -9.05 -3.98
N GLY A 52 -8.30 -8.56 -5.03
CA GLY A 52 -9.73 -8.80 -5.24
C GLY A 52 -10.59 -8.16 -4.15
N VAL A 53 -10.13 -7.01 -3.63
CA VAL A 53 -10.79 -6.26 -2.56
C VAL A 53 -11.26 -4.91 -3.08
N PHE A 54 -12.10 -4.23 -2.30
CA PHE A 54 -12.56 -2.89 -2.58
C PHE A 54 -12.24 -1.99 -1.39
N PHE A 55 -11.49 -0.91 -1.63
CA PHE A 55 -11.13 0.08 -0.63
C PHE A 55 -12.24 1.13 -0.58
N GLU A 56 -12.82 1.34 0.60
CA GLU A 56 -13.77 2.44 0.78
C GLU A 56 -13.03 3.79 0.81
N THR A 57 -13.74 4.88 0.54
CA THR A 57 -13.17 6.23 0.59
C THR A 57 -12.41 6.53 1.90
N LEU A 58 -12.92 6.04 3.03
CA LEU A 58 -12.25 6.18 4.33
C LEU A 58 -10.95 5.38 4.42
N ASP A 59 -10.90 4.19 3.81
CA ASP A 59 -9.69 3.38 3.76
C ASP A 59 -8.63 4.04 2.88
N ILE A 60 -9.02 4.55 1.69
CA ILE A 60 -8.14 5.29 0.78
C ILE A 60 -7.53 6.50 1.52
N THR A 61 -8.38 7.34 2.12
CA THR A 61 -7.89 8.53 2.85
C THR A 61 -7.07 8.18 4.10
N SER A 62 -7.30 7.01 4.72
CA SER A 62 -6.55 6.56 5.89
C SER A 62 -5.20 5.94 5.54
N PHE A 63 -5.03 5.44 4.31
CA PHE A 63 -3.79 4.80 3.86
C PHE A 63 -2.66 5.84 3.75
N SER A 64 -1.94 6.01 4.84
CA SER A 64 -0.96 7.07 5.02
C SER A 64 0.46 6.59 5.29
N THR A 65 0.63 5.31 5.66
CA THR A 65 1.93 4.69 5.94
C THR A 65 1.99 3.27 5.36
N TYR A 66 3.18 2.68 5.34
CA TYR A 66 3.39 1.30 4.90
C TYR A 66 2.56 0.29 5.72
N SER A 67 2.62 0.35 7.06
CA SER A 67 1.85 -0.54 7.93
C SER A 67 0.34 -0.34 7.79
N LYS A 68 -0.11 0.90 7.57
CA LYS A 68 -1.53 1.20 7.47
C LYS A 68 -2.20 0.52 6.28
N GLY A 69 -1.49 0.41 5.16
CA GLY A 69 -1.99 -0.35 4.01
C GLY A 69 -2.15 -1.85 4.31
N ILE A 70 -1.25 -2.42 5.12
CA ILE A 70 -1.33 -3.82 5.58
C ILE A 70 -2.56 -3.99 6.49
N GLU A 71 -2.74 -3.11 7.48
CA GLU A 71 -3.90 -3.15 8.38
C GLU A 71 -5.23 -3.09 7.62
N ILE A 72 -5.29 -2.26 6.57
CA ILE A 72 -6.50 -2.13 5.74
C ILE A 72 -6.75 -3.43 4.96
N LEU A 73 -5.72 -4.03 4.36
CA LEU A 73 -5.86 -5.31 3.66
C LEU A 73 -6.32 -6.43 4.61
N GLU A 74 -5.78 -6.48 5.83
CA GLU A 74 -6.22 -7.42 6.86
C GLU A 74 -7.69 -7.20 7.26
N LYS A 75 -8.09 -5.93 7.45
CA LYS A 75 -9.51 -5.56 7.69
C LYS A 75 -10.42 -6.02 6.55
N LEU A 76 -9.93 -6.01 5.31
CA LEU A 76 -10.64 -6.46 4.11
C LEU A 76 -10.58 -7.99 3.90
N GLY A 77 -9.98 -8.74 4.83
CA GLY A 77 -9.96 -10.20 4.83
C GLY A 77 -8.76 -10.83 4.12
N VAL A 78 -7.73 -10.04 3.78
CA VAL A 78 -6.48 -10.54 3.22
C VAL A 78 -5.55 -10.95 4.35
N ASP A 79 -5.13 -12.21 4.36
CA ASP A 79 -4.11 -12.69 5.31
C ASP A 79 -2.72 -12.17 4.89
N MET A 80 -2.14 -11.30 5.71
CA MET A 80 -0.81 -10.71 5.48
C MET A 80 0.29 -11.44 6.26
N SER A 81 -0.02 -12.56 6.92
CA SER A 81 0.96 -13.44 7.54
C SER A 81 1.82 -14.16 6.50
N LYS A 82 3.02 -14.58 6.90
CA LYS A 82 4.07 -15.10 6.01
C LYS A 82 3.79 -16.49 5.49
#